data_AF-S7RAT8-F1
#
_entry.id   AF-S7RAT8-F1
#
_cell.length_a   1.000
_cell.length_b   1.000
_cell.length_c   1.000
_cell.angle_alpha   90.00
_cell.angle_beta   90.00
_cell.angle_gamma   90.00
#
_symmetry.space_group_name_H-M   'P 1'
#
loop_
_entity.id
_entity.type
_entity.pdbx_description
1 polymer ?
#
loop_
_entity_poly.entity_id
_entity_poly.type
_entity_poly.pdbx_seq_one_letter_code
_entity_poly.pdbx_strand_id
1 'polypeptide(L)'
;MSMLRTLRPLTGVFRSARIPTSSVSRRFLSATPRASQNKVRPTGTGFEFLPTNPLPPKPRQHGLTEIRGPYYAPVGQTYIDELLSDWGEYVDGIKFAGGSFSLMPVERLKAFIDTAHKHNCYVSTGGFIERVIATSGGSKDQISRYLRACKDVGFDVLEISSGFLSIPTSDWQFLIELTAQHGLKPKPEVGIQWGAGGDASVEELESAGTRDVGWVIERAHNFLNAGAHMIMIESEGITENVKSWRTDVISGINSKLPTDKVMFEAAEPEVFSYHIQNTGATANLFIDHSQIVQLACLRRGIWGTGGTFGRVVTVG
;
A
#
# COMPACT_ATOMS: atom_id res chain seq x y z
N MET A 1 -80.95 4.09 -71.67
CA MET A 1 -81.92 2.98 -71.52
C MET A 1 -81.21 1.81 -70.86
N SER A 2 -81.87 1.27 -69.83
CA SER A 2 -81.77 -0.07 -69.24
C SER A 2 -80.48 -0.53 -68.56
N MET A 3 -80.63 -0.67 -67.24
CA MET A 3 -79.99 -1.65 -66.35
C MET A 3 -79.95 -3.08 -66.92
N LEU A 4 -78.88 -3.80 -66.59
CA LEU A 4 -78.86 -5.22 -66.19
C LEU A 4 -77.85 -5.31 -65.02
N ARG A 5 -78.26 -5.59 -63.76
CA ARG A 5 -78.43 -6.92 -63.13
C ARG A 5 -77.20 -7.82 -63.35
N THR A 6 -76.55 -8.45 -62.37
CA THR A 6 -76.91 -8.80 -60.98
C THR A 6 -75.67 -9.39 -60.27
N LEU A 7 -75.61 -9.21 -58.95
CA LEU A 7 -74.71 -9.89 -58.01
C LEU A 7 -75.03 -11.40 -57.87
N ARG A 8 -74.01 -12.22 -57.65
CA ARG A 8 -73.92 -13.20 -56.53
C ARG A 8 -72.49 -13.76 -56.41
N PRO A 9 -71.89 -13.85 -55.22
CA PRO A 9 -70.60 -14.48 -55.02
C PRO A 9 -70.76 -16.00 -54.81
N LEU A 10 -69.89 -16.79 -55.42
CA LEU A 10 -69.77 -18.22 -55.17
C LEU A 10 -68.45 -18.51 -54.46
N THR A 11 -68.61 -19.18 -53.33
CA THR A 11 -67.58 -19.82 -52.52
C THR A 11 -66.84 -20.88 -53.33
N GLY A 12 -65.53 -20.72 -53.45
CA GLY A 12 -64.64 -21.68 -54.12
C GLY A 12 -63.43 -21.98 -53.25
N VAL A 13 -63.38 -23.21 -52.74
CA VAL A 13 -62.26 -23.77 -51.97
C VAL A 13 -61.05 -23.97 -52.90
N PHE A 14 -59.93 -23.35 -52.58
CA PHE A 14 -58.61 -23.72 -53.10
C PHE A 14 -57.66 -24.03 -51.94
N ARG A 15 -57.18 -25.27 -51.88
CA ARG A 15 -56.04 -25.71 -51.06
C ARG A 15 -54.77 -25.63 -51.90
N SER A 16 -53.70 -25.04 -51.35
CA SER A 16 -52.26 -25.32 -51.55
C SER A 16 -51.49 -24.04 -51.19
N ALA A 17 -50.41 -23.96 -50.42
CA ALA A 17 -49.54 -24.91 -49.73
C ALA A 17 -49.03 -24.21 -48.44
N ARG A 18 -48.64 -24.99 -47.42
CA ARG A 18 -48.09 -24.47 -46.16
C ARG A 18 -46.68 -23.93 -46.38
N ILE A 19 -46.49 -22.63 -46.13
CA ILE A 19 -45.17 -22.01 -45.91
C ILE A 19 -44.83 -22.21 -44.42
N PRO A 20 -43.64 -22.72 -44.06
CA PRO A 20 -43.28 -22.89 -42.66
C PRO A 20 -42.97 -21.52 -42.04
N THR A 21 -43.81 -21.07 -41.12
CA THR A 21 -43.53 -19.94 -40.24
C THR A 21 -42.57 -20.40 -39.15
N SER A 22 -41.28 -20.19 -39.34
CA SER A 22 -40.31 -20.33 -38.25
C SER A 22 -40.55 -19.22 -37.24
N SER A 23 -41.17 -19.55 -36.11
CA SER A 23 -41.26 -18.68 -34.95
C SER A 23 -39.85 -18.38 -34.43
N VAL A 24 -39.34 -17.18 -34.69
CA VAL A 24 -38.14 -16.68 -34.04
C VAL A 24 -38.50 -16.46 -32.57
N SER A 25 -38.25 -17.48 -31.75
CA SER A 25 -38.25 -17.33 -30.30
C SER A 25 -37.14 -16.35 -29.94
N ARG A 26 -37.50 -15.11 -29.61
CA ARG A 26 -36.59 -14.19 -28.93
C ARG A 26 -36.27 -14.80 -27.57
N ARG A 27 -35.20 -15.59 -27.51
CA ARG A 27 -34.52 -15.90 -26.26
C ARG A 27 -34.01 -14.57 -25.71
N PHE A 28 -34.71 -14.04 -24.72
CA PHE A 28 -34.11 -13.11 -23.78
C PHE A 28 -32.96 -13.87 -23.11
N LEU A 29 -31.73 -13.62 -23.56
CA LEU A 29 -30.55 -14.00 -22.81
C LEU A 29 -30.58 -13.15 -21.53
N SER A 30 -31.17 -13.69 -20.48
CA SER A 30 -30.85 -13.33 -19.10
C SER A 30 -29.39 -13.73 -18.89
N ALA A 31 -28.48 -12.88 -19.37
CA ALA A 31 -27.10 -12.91 -18.93
C ALA A 31 -27.10 -12.31 -17.52
N THR A 32 -27.42 -13.14 -16.53
CA THR A 32 -26.91 -12.89 -15.19
C THR A 32 -25.39 -12.74 -15.35
N PRO A 33 -24.77 -11.62 -14.92
CA PRO A 33 -23.32 -11.51 -14.98
C PRO A 33 -22.79 -12.69 -14.17
N ARG A 34 -22.15 -13.64 -14.87
CA ARG A 34 -21.47 -14.76 -14.24
C ARG A 34 -20.39 -14.11 -13.39
N ALA A 35 -20.62 -14.04 -12.08
CA ALA A 35 -19.65 -13.51 -11.12
C ALA A 35 -18.31 -14.15 -11.46
N SER A 36 -17.29 -13.32 -11.69
CA SER A 36 -15.97 -13.80 -12.06
C SER A 36 -15.56 -14.87 -11.05
N GLN A 37 -15.20 -16.05 -11.56
CA GLN A 37 -14.71 -17.16 -10.73
C GLN A 37 -13.34 -16.84 -10.07
N ASN A 38 -12.85 -15.61 -10.21
CA ASN A 38 -11.55 -15.14 -9.73
C ASN A 38 -11.60 -14.52 -8.33
N LYS A 39 -12.75 -14.45 -7.65
CA LYS A 39 -12.80 -13.99 -6.25
C LYS A 39 -12.44 -15.14 -5.31
N VAL A 40 -11.31 -15.00 -4.63
CA VAL A 40 -10.83 -15.95 -3.63
C VAL A 40 -11.75 -15.89 -2.41
N ARG A 41 -12.15 -17.08 -1.93
CA ARG A 41 -12.93 -17.22 -0.71
C ARG A 41 -11.96 -17.16 0.47
N PRO A 42 -12.22 -16.33 1.50
CA PRO A 42 -11.46 -16.42 2.75
C PRO A 42 -11.57 -17.85 3.28
N THR A 43 -10.44 -18.49 3.60
CA THR A 43 -10.43 -19.83 4.22
C THR A 43 -10.31 -19.71 5.73
N GLY A 44 -11.02 -20.53 6.50
CA GLY A 44 -10.98 -20.56 7.96
C GLY A 44 -11.94 -19.59 8.65
N THR A 45 -12.90 -18.98 7.93
CA THR A 45 -13.89 -18.06 8.54
C THR A 45 -15.31 -18.61 8.43
N GLY A 46 -16.23 -18.16 9.28
CA GLY A 46 -17.66 -18.50 9.16
C GLY A 46 -18.35 -17.90 7.92
N PHE A 47 -17.66 -17.08 7.13
CA PHE A 47 -18.25 -16.24 6.06
C PHE A 47 -17.62 -16.49 4.68
N GLU A 48 -16.99 -17.64 4.44
CA GLU A 48 -16.27 -17.95 3.18
C GLU A 48 -17.15 -17.89 1.91
N PHE A 49 -18.47 -18.00 2.09
CA PHE A 49 -19.45 -17.88 1.01
C PHE A 49 -19.55 -16.46 0.45
N LEU A 50 -19.08 -15.45 1.19
CA LEU A 50 -19.02 -14.06 0.72
C LEU A 50 -17.72 -13.84 -0.06
N PRO A 51 -17.79 -13.37 -1.32
CA PRO A 51 -16.61 -13.21 -2.13
C PRO A 51 -15.83 -11.94 -1.76
N THR A 52 -14.51 -12.05 -1.64
CA THR A 52 -13.61 -10.93 -1.31
C THR A 52 -12.49 -10.82 -2.33
N ASN A 53 -11.78 -9.69 -2.37
CA ASN A 53 -10.52 -9.61 -3.11
C ASN A 53 -9.49 -10.55 -2.45
N PRO A 54 -8.60 -11.19 -3.24
CA PRO A 54 -7.57 -12.06 -2.71
C PRO A 54 -6.56 -11.27 -1.89
N LEU A 55 -6.03 -11.93 -0.87
CA LEU A 55 -4.87 -11.48 -0.13
C LEU A 55 -3.73 -12.46 -0.45
N PRO A 56 -2.61 -12.00 -1.05
CA PRO A 56 -1.46 -12.87 -1.27
C PRO A 56 -0.97 -13.49 0.06
N PRO A 57 -0.46 -14.73 0.06
CA PRO A 57 0.12 -15.30 1.28
C PRO A 57 1.43 -14.59 1.66
N LYS A 58 1.80 -14.66 2.93
CA LYS A 58 3.13 -14.23 3.40
C LYS A 58 4.21 -15.26 3.02
N PRO A 59 5.47 -14.84 2.78
CA PRO A 59 5.94 -13.45 2.69
C PRO A 59 5.46 -12.79 1.39
N ARG A 60 4.89 -11.58 1.51
CA ARG A 60 4.33 -10.83 0.38
C ARG A 60 5.40 -10.02 -0.34
N GLN A 61 5.20 -9.81 -1.63
CA GLN A 61 6.05 -8.96 -2.47
C GLN A 61 5.33 -7.67 -2.94
N HIS A 62 4.01 -7.60 -2.74
CA HIS A 62 3.19 -6.44 -3.06
C HIS A 62 1.96 -6.43 -2.14
N GLY A 63 1.28 -5.29 -2.04
CA GLY A 63 0.18 -5.11 -1.09
C GLY A 63 0.64 -5.13 0.35
N LEU A 64 1.90 -4.74 0.60
CA LEU A 64 2.47 -4.74 1.93
C LEU A 64 1.73 -3.77 2.84
N THR A 65 1.57 -4.17 4.09
CA THR A 65 1.16 -3.30 5.18
C THR A 65 2.27 -3.28 6.24
N GLU A 66 3.00 -2.18 6.31
CA GLU A 66 3.86 -1.89 7.46
C GLU A 66 3.05 -1.10 8.49
N ILE A 67 3.16 -1.43 9.77
CA ILE A 67 2.48 -0.70 10.84
C ILE A 67 3.46 0.07 11.71
N ARG A 68 3.02 1.23 12.19
CA ARG A 68 3.75 2.02 13.17
C ARG A 68 3.79 1.27 14.50
N GLY A 69 4.99 0.95 14.95
CA GLY A 69 5.27 0.36 16.24
C GLY A 69 5.38 1.43 17.34
N PRO A 70 6.32 1.27 18.29
CA PRO A 70 6.44 2.21 19.41
C PRO A 70 6.91 3.59 18.93
N TYR A 71 6.14 4.63 19.25
CA TYR A 71 6.53 6.04 19.11
C TYR A 71 5.53 6.95 19.84
N TYR A 72 4.42 7.31 19.19
CA TYR A 72 3.32 8.07 19.82
C TYR A 72 2.57 7.22 20.85
N ALA A 73 2.29 5.97 20.50
CA ALA A 73 1.79 4.97 21.43
C ALA A 73 2.96 4.11 21.97
N PRO A 74 2.98 3.78 23.28
CA PRO A 74 3.97 2.89 23.87
C PRO A 74 3.62 1.42 23.55
N VAL A 75 3.59 1.08 22.26
CA VAL A 75 3.30 -0.27 21.75
C VAL A 75 4.27 -1.26 22.39
N GLY A 76 3.76 -2.18 23.19
CA GLY A 76 4.55 -3.17 23.92
C GLY A 76 4.55 -4.55 23.27
N GLN A 77 5.43 -5.43 23.74
CA GLN A 77 5.53 -6.82 23.27
C GLN A 77 4.20 -7.59 23.40
N THR A 78 3.55 -7.52 24.57
CA THR A 78 2.28 -8.26 24.79
C THR A 78 1.18 -7.76 23.86
N TYR A 79 1.06 -6.43 23.73
CA TYR A 79 0.10 -5.82 22.82
C TYR A 79 0.32 -6.25 21.37
N ILE A 80 1.58 -6.25 20.90
CA ILE A 80 1.86 -6.63 19.51
C ILE A 80 1.66 -8.13 19.28
N ASP A 81 1.95 -9.00 20.26
CA ASP A 81 1.70 -10.45 20.13
C ASP A 81 0.20 -10.74 19.99
N GLU A 82 -0.64 -10.10 20.82
CA GLU A 82 -2.10 -10.25 20.74
C GLU A 82 -2.67 -9.67 19.44
N LEU A 83 -2.26 -8.45 19.08
CA LEU A 83 -2.69 -7.80 17.83
C LEU A 83 -2.34 -8.65 16.60
N LEU A 84 -1.12 -9.20 16.54
CA LEU A 84 -0.71 -10.04 15.41
C LEU A 84 -1.30 -11.45 15.45
N SER A 85 -1.70 -11.95 16.63
CA SER A 85 -2.42 -13.23 16.71
C SER A 85 -3.76 -13.17 16.00
N ASP A 86 -4.46 -12.04 16.09
CA ASP A 86 -5.76 -11.84 15.43
C ASP A 86 -5.65 -11.27 14.01
N TRP A 87 -4.75 -10.29 13.82
CA TRP A 87 -4.69 -9.49 12.60
C TRP A 87 -3.39 -9.66 11.81
N GLY A 88 -2.51 -10.56 12.24
CA GLY A 88 -1.18 -10.75 11.65
C GLY A 88 -1.22 -11.17 10.19
N GLU A 89 -2.30 -11.79 9.70
CA GLU A 89 -2.46 -12.07 8.28
C GLU A 89 -2.39 -10.78 7.44
N TYR A 90 -2.79 -9.63 7.98
CA TYR A 90 -2.89 -8.34 7.26
C TYR A 90 -1.71 -7.39 7.47
N VAL A 91 -0.70 -7.77 8.26
CA VAL A 91 0.47 -6.95 8.61
C VAL A 91 1.73 -7.64 8.12
N ASP A 92 2.60 -6.97 7.39
CA ASP A 92 3.84 -7.56 6.86
C ASP A 92 5.10 -7.07 7.61
N GLY A 93 5.05 -5.89 8.23
CA GLY A 93 6.16 -5.38 9.01
C GLY A 93 5.78 -4.36 10.07
N ILE A 94 6.72 -4.06 10.97
CA ILE A 94 6.58 -3.11 12.06
C ILE A 94 7.74 -2.12 12.03
N LYS A 95 7.46 -0.81 12.04
CA LYS A 95 8.47 0.27 12.07
C LYS A 95 8.56 0.88 13.48
N PHE A 96 9.75 0.85 14.07
CA PHE A 96 10.06 1.66 15.26
C PHE A 96 10.32 3.10 14.83
N ALA A 97 9.37 4.01 15.02
CA ALA A 97 9.56 5.40 14.59
C ALA A 97 10.40 6.20 15.60
N GLY A 98 11.07 7.24 15.11
CA GLY A 98 11.84 8.20 15.92
C GLY A 98 12.99 7.63 16.76
N GLY A 99 13.41 6.38 16.52
CA GLY A 99 14.47 5.74 17.32
C GLY A 99 14.04 5.28 18.72
N SER A 100 12.74 5.11 18.94
CA SER A 100 12.17 4.68 20.22
C SER A 100 12.80 3.40 20.79
N PHE A 101 13.26 2.49 19.92
CA PHE A 101 13.96 1.27 20.31
C PHE A 101 15.23 1.52 21.15
N SER A 102 15.88 2.69 20.99
CA SER A 102 17.10 3.04 21.75
C SER A 102 16.83 3.28 23.24
N LEU A 103 15.57 3.48 23.63
CA LEU A 103 15.15 3.64 25.02
C LEU A 103 14.87 2.30 25.71
N MET A 104 14.79 1.21 24.96
CA MET A 104 14.41 -0.10 25.48
C MET A 104 15.64 -0.88 26.00
N PRO A 105 15.50 -1.64 27.10
CA PRO A 105 16.50 -2.64 27.46
C PRO A 105 16.70 -3.64 26.33
N VAL A 106 17.95 -4.02 26.04
CA VAL A 106 18.30 -4.89 24.89
C VAL A 106 17.50 -6.19 24.85
N GLU A 107 17.29 -6.83 26.01
CA GLU A 107 16.51 -8.08 26.09
C GLU A 107 15.02 -7.87 25.80
N ARG A 108 14.47 -6.69 26.11
CA ARG A 108 13.08 -6.33 25.78
C ARG A 108 12.94 -6.03 24.29
N LEU A 109 13.93 -5.36 23.69
CA LEU A 109 13.95 -5.09 22.26
C LEU A 109 14.02 -6.39 21.45
N LYS A 110 14.96 -7.29 21.79
CA LYS A 110 15.08 -8.60 21.15
C LYS A 110 13.79 -9.41 21.27
N ALA A 111 13.22 -9.49 22.48
CA ALA A 111 11.96 -10.21 22.67
C ALA A 111 10.80 -9.62 21.86
N PHE A 112 10.73 -8.30 21.67
CA PHE A 112 9.75 -7.67 20.78
C PHE A 112 9.98 -8.09 19.32
N ILE A 113 11.23 -8.02 18.84
CA ILE A 113 11.58 -8.38 17.47
C ILE A 113 11.28 -9.86 17.20
N ASP A 114 11.66 -10.75 18.12
CA ASP A 114 11.35 -12.18 18.04
C ASP A 114 9.83 -12.44 18.00
N THR A 115 9.05 -11.63 18.71
CA THR A 115 7.58 -11.69 18.67
C THR A 115 7.05 -11.29 17.30
N ALA A 116 7.58 -10.23 16.67
CA ALA A 116 7.22 -9.86 15.31
C ALA A 116 7.57 -10.98 14.31
N HIS A 117 8.77 -11.56 14.43
CA HIS A 117 9.23 -12.66 13.58
C HIS A 117 8.39 -13.93 13.72
N LYS A 118 7.95 -14.28 14.93
CA LYS A 118 6.99 -15.38 15.19
C LYS A 118 5.72 -15.27 14.33
N HIS A 119 5.29 -14.04 14.02
CA HIS A 119 4.12 -13.74 13.20
C HIS A 119 4.44 -13.48 11.72
N ASN A 120 5.66 -13.81 11.28
CA ASN A 120 6.18 -13.53 9.94
C ASN A 120 6.08 -12.04 9.56
N CYS A 121 6.36 -11.15 10.50
CA CYS A 121 6.46 -9.72 10.27
C CYS A 121 7.93 -9.28 10.36
N TYR A 122 8.41 -8.53 9.38
CA TYR A 122 9.76 -7.94 9.47
C TYR A 122 9.76 -6.71 10.39
N VAL A 123 10.93 -6.30 10.88
CA VAL A 123 11.08 -5.11 11.73
C VAL A 123 12.00 -4.08 11.10
N SER A 124 11.55 -2.82 11.06
CA SER A 124 12.26 -1.65 10.54
C SER A 124 12.68 -0.69 11.67
N THR A 125 13.86 -0.09 11.55
CA THR A 125 14.44 0.84 12.54
C THR A 125 13.83 2.23 12.57
N GLY A 126 13.09 2.62 11.53
CA GLY A 126 12.77 4.03 11.28
C GLY A 126 14.02 4.90 11.01
N GLY A 127 13.81 6.19 10.78
CA GLY A 127 14.83 7.20 10.42
C GLY A 127 15.94 7.52 11.44
N PHE A 128 16.18 6.67 12.45
CA PHE A 128 17.15 6.95 13.52
C PHE A 128 18.61 7.10 13.03
N ILE A 129 18.91 6.64 11.82
CA ILE A 129 20.23 6.83 11.20
C ILE A 129 20.60 8.32 11.09
N GLU A 130 19.63 9.24 10.94
CA GLU A 130 19.92 10.67 10.89
C GLU A 130 20.60 11.16 12.17
N ARG A 131 20.11 10.72 13.34
CA ARG A 131 20.77 11.03 14.61
C ARG A 131 22.19 10.48 14.64
N VAL A 132 22.41 9.25 14.17
CA VAL A 132 23.73 8.61 14.15
C VAL A 132 24.70 9.40 13.27
N ILE A 133 24.27 9.81 12.07
CA ILE A 133 25.08 10.61 11.16
C ILE A 133 25.39 11.98 11.78
N ALA A 134 24.38 12.68 12.29
CA ALA A 134 24.51 14.02 12.87
C ALA A 134 25.48 14.04 14.05
N THR A 135 25.30 13.12 15.01
CA THR A 135 26.07 13.08 16.26
C THR A 135 27.48 12.54 16.09
N SER A 136 27.72 11.73 15.05
CA SER A 136 29.05 11.18 14.74
C SER A 136 29.85 12.03 13.74
N GLY A 137 29.27 13.10 13.19
CA GLY A 137 29.87 13.89 12.11
C GLY A 137 30.08 13.08 10.83
N GLY A 138 29.18 12.14 10.53
CA GLY A 138 29.29 11.26 9.36
C GLY A 138 30.37 10.17 9.46
N SER A 139 30.82 9.82 10.67
CA SER A 139 31.85 8.79 10.87
C SER A 139 31.39 7.42 10.39
N LYS A 140 32.04 6.91 9.34
CA LYS A 140 31.76 5.59 8.75
C LYS A 140 31.90 4.44 9.76
N ASP A 141 32.83 4.54 10.71
CA ASP A 141 33.02 3.52 11.76
C ASP A 141 31.82 3.51 12.72
N GLN A 142 31.34 4.67 13.16
CA GLN A 142 30.18 4.75 14.06
C GLN A 142 28.90 4.30 13.36
N ILE A 143 28.71 4.66 12.09
CA ILE A 143 27.61 4.16 11.27
C ILE A 143 27.69 2.63 11.17
N SER A 144 28.86 2.06 10.87
CA SER A 144 29.03 0.60 10.77
C SER A 144 28.82 -0.13 12.11
N ARG A 145 29.13 0.50 13.24
CA ARG A 145 28.81 -0.03 14.58
C ARG A 145 27.30 -0.03 14.82
N TYR A 146 26.61 1.03 14.44
CA TYR A 146 25.15 1.11 14.52
C TYR A 146 24.48 0.03 13.66
N LEU A 147 24.90 -0.14 12.40
CA LEU A 147 24.37 -1.18 11.51
C LEU A 147 24.55 -2.59 12.08
N ARG A 148 25.74 -2.88 12.64
CA ARG A 148 25.98 -4.15 13.35
C ARG A 148 25.06 -4.32 14.54
N ALA A 149 24.92 -3.29 15.38
CA ALA A 149 24.03 -3.36 16.53
C ALA A 149 22.57 -3.62 16.12
N CYS A 150 22.07 -2.95 15.07
CA CYS A 150 20.74 -3.21 14.52
C CYS A 150 20.59 -4.66 14.06
N LYS A 151 21.60 -5.20 13.35
CA LYS A 151 21.58 -6.59 12.90
C LYS A 151 21.62 -7.58 14.07
N ASP A 152 22.46 -7.32 15.07
CA ASP A 152 22.67 -8.19 16.23
C ASP A 152 21.44 -8.29 17.15
N VAL A 153 20.61 -7.24 17.20
CA VAL A 153 19.33 -7.26 17.93
C VAL A 153 18.18 -7.83 17.10
N GLY A 154 18.39 -8.07 15.80
CA GLY A 154 17.44 -8.76 14.94
C GLY A 154 16.63 -7.89 13.98
N PHE A 155 16.95 -6.60 13.79
CA PHE A 155 16.26 -5.82 12.76
C PHE A 155 16.49 -6.42 11.35
N ASP A 156 15.48 -6.30 10.50
CA ASP A 156 15.51 -6.76 9.12
C ASP A 156 15.79 -5.62 8.14
N VAL A 157 15.13 -4.49 8.39
CA VAL A 157 15.09 -3.33 7.50
C VAL A 157 15.74 -2.16 8.22
N LEU A 158 16.65 -1.49 7.52
CA LEU A 158 17.14 -0.20 7.95
C LEU A 158 16.49 0.87 7.09
N GLU A 159 15.73 1.75 7.73
CA GLU A 159 15.23 2.93 7.05
C GLU A 159 16.33 4.00 6.99
N ILE A 160 16.51 4.58 5.81
CA ILE A 160 17.56 5.58 5.57
C ILE A 160 16.89 6.90 5.17
N SER A 161 16.55 7.70 6.16
CA SER A 161 15.95 9.02 5.97
C SER A 161 17.01 10.12 5.90
N SER A 162 16.61 11.26 5.33
CA SER A 162 17.38 12.51 5.34
C SER A 162 16.44 13.72 5.46
N GLY A 163 15.39 13.59 6.28
CA GLY A 163 14.38 14.63 6.45
C GLY A 163 14.93 15.89 7.12
N PHE A 164 15.86 15.70 8.06
CA PHE A 164 16.53 16.75 8.84
C PHE A 164 17.98 16.99 8.43
N LEU A 165 18.57 16.08 7.66
CA LEU A 165 19.96 16.17 7.22
C LEU A 165 20.11 16.51 5.74
N SER A 166 21.10 17.34 5.46
CA SER A 166 21.54 17.61 4.08
C SER A 166 22.76 16.74 3.81
N ILE A 167 22.54 15.61 3.13
CA ILE A 167 23.62 14.73 2.69
C ILE A 167 23.68 14.69 1.15
N PRO A 168 24.87 14.63 0.55
CA PRO A 168 25.02 14.37 -0.88
C PRO A 168 24.32 13.07 -1.29
N THR A 169 23.71 13.04 -2.48
CA THR A 169 23.08 11.83 -3.02
C THR A 169 24.05 10.64 -3.07
N SER A 170 25.34 10.88 -3.33
CA SER A 170 26.39 9.85 -3.33
C SER A 170 26.62 9.24 -1.94
N ASP A 171 26.53 10.05 -0.88
CA ASP A 171 26.68 9.55 0.49
C ASP A 171 25.45 8.73 0.90
N TRP A 172 24.26 9.13 0.44
CA TRP A 172 23.04 8.34 0.63
C TRP A 172 23.11 6.99 -0.09
N GLN A 173 23.61 6.96 -1.33
CA GLN A 173 23.90 5.71 -2.06
C GLN A 173 24.90 4.83 -1.29
N PHE A 174 25.97 5.43 -0.77
CA PHE A 174 26.93 4.71 0.05
C PHE A 174 26.28 4.09 1.30
N LEU A 175 25.35 4.80 1.97
CA LEU A 175 24.60 4.24 3.10
C LEU A 175 23.74 3.05 2.71
N ILE A 176 23.11 3.08 1.54
CA ILE A 176 22.32 1.96 1.00
C ILE A 176 23.21 0.73 0.81
N GLU A 177 24.36 0.90 0.14
CA GLU A 177 25.32 -0.18 -0.10
C GLU A 177 25.89 -0.74 1.19
N LEU A 178 26.30 0.14 2.12
CA LEU A 178 26.84 -0.24 3.42
C LEU A 178 25.81 -1.01 4.25
N THR A 179 24.56 -0.56 4.24
CA THR A 179 23.45 -1.26 4.92
C THR A 179 23.28 -2.68 4.38
N ALA A 180 23.30 -2.86 3.06
CA ALA A 180 23.20 -4.16 2.42
C ALA A 180 24.40 -5.06 2.79
N GLN A 181 25.62 -4.51 2.83
CA GLN A 181 26.84 -5.23 3.27
C GLN A 181 26.75 -5.74 4.71
N HIS A 182 25.99 -5.06 5.57
CA HIS A 182 25.71 -5.48 6.94
C HIS A 182 24.53 -6.47 7.07
N GLY A 183 23.95 -6.91 5.95
CA GLY A 183 22.88 -7.92 5.94
C GLY A 183 21.51 -7.39 6.38
N LEU A 184 21.31 -6.07 6.31
CA LEU A 184 20.03 -5.38 6.49
C LEU A 184 19.46 -5.02 5.12
N LYS A 185 18.14 -4.92 5.02
CA LYS A 185 17.45 -4.44 3.82
C LYS A 185 17.40 -2.90 3.84
N PRO A 186 18.12 -2.19 2.95
CA PRO A 186 18.05 -0.74 2.90
C PRO A 186 16.70 -0.27 2.36
N LYS A 187 16.02 0.59 3.12
CA LYS A 187 14.75 1.22 2.73
C LYS A 187 14.88 2.74 2.85
N PRO A 188 15.48 3.43 1.86
CA PRO A 188 15.60 4.88 1.91
C PRO A 188 14.23 5.56 1.86
N GLU A 189 14.09 6.64 2.62
CA GLU A 189 12.88 7.44 2.72
C GLU A 189 13.08 8.79 2.02
N VAL A 190 12.27 9.05 0.99
CA VAL A 190 12.35 10.25 0.15
C VAL A 190 11.04 11.02 0.20
N GLY A 191 11.13 12.33 0.36
CA GLY A 191 9.99 13.24 0.35
C GLY A 191 10.28 14.50 -0.45
N ILE A 192 9.23 15.25 -0.78
CA ILE A 192 9.40 16.57 -1.40
C ILE A 192 9.68 17.66 -0.37
N GLN A 193 9.33 17.43 0.90
CA GLN A 193 9.41 18.44 1.93
C GLN A 193 10.79 18.41 2.63
N TRP A 194 11.39 19.58 2.86
CA TRP A 194 12.53 19.69 3.76
C TRP A 194 12.05 19.81 5.20
N GLY A 195 12.71 19.12 6.14
CA GLY A 195 12.33 19.10 7.55
C GLY A 195 11.22 18.10 7.90
N ALA A 196 10.88 17.20 6.97
CA ALA A 196 9.86 16.18 7.18
C ALA A 196 10.28 15.07 8.15
N GLY A 197 9.31 14.42 8.77
CA GLY A 197 9.46 13.32 9.73
C GLY A 197 9.37 13.76 11.19
N GLY A 198 8.87 14.98 11.44
CA GLY A 198 9.04 15.70 12.71
C GLY A 198 7.80 16.40 13.24
N ASP A 199 6.64 16.22 12.60
CA ASP A 199 5.38 16.89 12.97
C ASP A 199 5.51 18.43 12.95
N ALA A 200 6.18 18.96 11.93
CA ALA A 200 6.35 20.41 11.75
C ALA A 200 5.06 21.08 11.27
N SER A 201 4.84 22.35 11.65
CA SER A 201 3.66 23.09 11.18
C SER A 201 3.70 23.36 9.67
N VAL A 202 2.52 23.56 9.06
CA VAL A 202 2.40 23.88 7.63
C VAL A 202 3.23 25.13 7.28
N GLU A 203 3.20 26.15 8.14
CA GLU A 203 3.91 27.41 7.95
C GLU A 203 5.44 27.25 7.99
N GLU A 204 5.95 26.42 8.90
CA GLU A 204 7.38 26.09 8.98
C GLU A 204 7.84 25.36 7.72
N LEU A 205 7.06 24.39 7.26
CA LEU A 205 7.36 23.58 6.08
C LEU A 205 7.28 24.38 4.77
N GLU A 206 6.26 25.23 4.61
CA GLU A 206 6.14 26.16 3.48
C GLU A 206 7.37 27.10 3.42
N SER A 207 7.86 27.56 4.57
CA SER A 207 9.04 28.43 4.66
C SER A 207 10.35 27.72 4.32
N ALA A 208 10.46 26.43 4.68
CA ALA A 208 11.59 25.57 4.32
C ALA A 208 11.65 25.25 2.82
N GLY A 209 10.50 25.28 2.14
CA GLY A 209 10.36 25.03 0.71
C GLY A 209 10.22 23.55 0.36
N THR A 210 9.73 23.30 -0.85
CA THR A 210 9.49 21.95 -1.40
C THR A 210 10.41 21.66 -2.58
N ARG A 211 10.68 20.37 -2.80
CA ARG A 211 11.41 19.83 -3.95
C ARG A 211 10.45 19.41 -5.06
N ASP A 212 10.96 19.38 -6.28
CA ASP A 212 10.23 18.89 -7.43
C ASP A 212 10.02 17.36 -7.38
N VAL A 213 8.93 16.86 -7.97
CA VAL A 213 8.67 15.41 -8.05
C VAL A 213 9.77 14.67 -8.83
N GLY A 214 10.36 15.31 -9.84
CA GLY A 214 11.50 14.77 -10.59
C GLY A 214 12.72 14.51 -9.71
N TRP A 215 12.95 15.35 -8.70
CA TRP A 215 14.04 15.17 -7.73
C TRP A 215 13.87 13.88 -6.92
N VAL A 216 12.63 13.58 -6.51
CA VAL A 216 12.28 12.36 -5.76
C VAL A 216 12.45 11.13 -6.65
N ILE A 217 11.93 11.19 -7.87
CA ILE A 217 11.97 10.07 -8.82
C ILE A 217 13.40 9.74 -9.24
N GLU A 218 14.23 10.75 -9.53
CA GLU A 218 15.65 10.56 -9.86
C GLU A 218 16.40 9.82 -8.73
N ARG A 219 16.19 10.23 -7.48
CA ARG A 219 16.79 9.59 -6.31
C ARG A 219 16.29 8.18 -6.11
N ALA A 220 14.99 7.97 -6.21
CA ALA A 220 14.42 6.63 -6.11
C ALA A 220 15.03 5.67 -7.15
N HIS A 221 15.18 6.10 -8.42
CA HIS A 221 15.87 5.29 -9.43
C HIS A 221 17.32 4.99 -9.03
N ASN A 222 18.06 6.01 -8.61
CA ASN A 222 19.44 5.86 -8.20
C ASN A 222 19.60 4.91 -7.01
N PHE A 223 18.68 4.98 -6.04
CA PHE A 223 18.69 4.14 -4.85
C PHE A 223 18.29 2.70 -5.14
N LEU A 224 17.31 2.49 -6.01
CA LEU A 224 16.98 1.15 -6.50
C LEU A 224 18.16 0.52 -7.25
N ASN A 225 18.88 1.30 -8.07
CA ASN A 225 20.10 0.84 -8.75
C ASN A 225 21.23 0.51 -7.77
N ALA A 226 21.32 1.22 -6.64
CA ALA A 226 22.26 0.93 -5.55
C ALA A 226 21.85 -0.26 -4.67
N GLY A 227 20.71 -0.91 -4.95
CA GLY A 227 20.25 -2.09 -4.23
C GLY A 227 19.24 -1.82 -3.11
N ALA A 228 18.57 -0.66 -3.11
CA ALA A 228 17.46 -0.41 -2.20
C ALA A 228 16.41 -1.53 -2.31
N HIS A 229 15.99 -2.06 -1.16
CA HIS A 229 14.96 -3.07 -1.08
C HIS A 229 13.61 -2.51 -1.55
N MET A 230 13.31 -1.29 -1.09
CA MET A 230 12.08 -0.54 -1.29
C MET A 230 12.36 0.94 -1.04
N ILE A 231 11.58 1.83 -1.66
CA ILE A 231 11.61 3.27 -1.44
C ILE A 231 10.40 3.64 -0.58
N MET A 232 10.63 4.24 0.59
CA MET A 232 9.58 4.85 1.40
C MET A 232 9.32 6.27 0.88
N ILE A 233 8.06 6.64 0.69
CA ILE A 233 7.63 7.98 0.34
C ILE A 233 6.97 8.61 1.55
N GLU A 234 7.58 9.69 2.03
CA GLU A 234 7.11 10.51 3.15
C GLU A 234 5.81 11.27 2.78
N SER A 235 4.82 11.27 3.69
CA SER A 235 3.51 11.92 3.51
C SER A 235 3.58 13.43 3.72
N GLU A 236 4.48 13.92 4.57
CA GLU A 236 4.68 15.35 4.83
C GLU A 236 5.00 16.14 3.55
N GLY A 237 4.24 17.19 3.31
CA GLY A 237 4.30 18.00 2.09
C GLY A 237 3.58 17.40 0.88
N ILE A 238 3.04 16.17 0.97
CA ILE A 238 2.24 15.55 -0.09
C ILE A 238 0.77 15.47 0.31
N THR A 239 0.49 14.79 1.42
CA THR A 239 -0.88 14.58 1.95
C THR A 239 -1.01 15.04 3.40
N GLU A 240 0.13 15.21 4.07
CA GLU A 240 0.24 15.69 5.44
C GLU A 240 0.89 17.08 5.45
N ASN A 241 0.51 17.91 6.42
CA ASN A 241 0.97 19.30 6.58
C ASN A 241 0.87 20.14 5.29
N VAL A 242 -0.18 19.94 4.49
CA VAL A 242 -0.48 20.73 3.29
C VAL A 242 -1.92 21.25 3.30
N LYS A 243 -2.13 22.44 2.73
CA LYS A 243 -3.47 23.01 2.52
C LYS A 243 -4.26 22.27 1.44
N SER A 244 -3.55 21.71 0.45
CA SER A 244 -4.10 20.96 -0.67
C SER A 244 -3.17 19.80 -1.01
N TRP A 245 -3.73 18.59 -1.18
CA TRP A 245 -2.93 17.41 -1.51
C TRP A 245 -2.22 17.53 -2.86
N ARG A 246 -0.93 17.19 -2.86
CA ARG A 246 -0.07 17.13 -4.06
C ARG A 246 -0.23 15.79 -4.78
N THR A 247 -1.46 15.53 -5.23
CA THR A 247 -1.81 14.31 -5.98
C THR A 247 -1.01 14.13 -7.27
N ASP A 248 -0.48 15.22 -7.84
CA ASP A 248 0.48 15.22 -8.94
C ASP A 248 1.78 14.48 -8.61
N VAL A 249 2.24 14.58 -7.36
CA VAL A 249 3.46 13.90 -6.88
C VAL A 249 3.23 12.39 -6.81
N ILE A 250 2.10 11.96 -6.22
CA ILE A 250 1.72 10.54 -6.15
C ILE A 250 1.56 9.94 -7.55
N SER A 251 0.88 10.64 -8.45
CA SER A 251 0.72 10.23 -9.86
C SER A 251 2.07 10.16 -10.60
N GLY A 252 2.94 11.15 -10.40
CA GLY A 252 4.28 11.17 -10.96
C GLY A 252 5.13 9.98 -10.50
N ILE A 253 5.08 9.64 -9.21
CA ILE A 253 5.79 8.49 -8.64
C ILE A 253 5.25 7.18 -9.21
N ASN A 254 3.93 6.96 -9.16
CA ASN A 254 3.29 5.73 -9.65
C ASN A 254 3.50 5.49 -11.15
N SER A 255 3.69 6.55 -11.94
CA SER A 255 3.91 6.44 -13.39
C SER A 255 5.35 6.14 -13.79
N LYS A 256 6.34 6.40 -12.93
CA LYS A 256 7.77 6.28 -13.27
C LYS A 256 8.53 5.25 -12.44
N LEU A 257 8.02 4.87 -11.27
CA LEU A 257 8.67 3.89 -10.39
C LEU A 257 7.92 2.54 -10.37
N PRO A 258 8.64 1.43 -10.17
CA PRO A 258 8.01 0.13 -10.00
C PRO A 258 7.17 0.09 -8.71
N THR A 259 5.87 -0.19 -8.84
CA THR A 259 4.92 -0.10 -7.73
C THR A 259 5.17 -1.12 -6.62
N ASP A 260 5.80 -2.26 -6.93
CA ASP A 260 6.25 -3.26 -5.96
C ASP A 260 7.48 -2.82 -5.15
N LYS A 261 8.13 -1.73 -5.56
CA LYS A 261 9.33 -1.16 -4.93
C LYS A 261 9.09 0.16 -4.23
N VAL A 262 7.85 0.65 -4.20
CA VAL A 262 7.48 1.90 -3.54
C VAL A 262 6.48 1.59 -2.44
N MET A 263 6.69 2.18 -1.26
CA MET A 263 5.76 2.21 -0.14
C MET A 263 5.45 3.65 0.21
N PHE A 264 4.18 3.96 0.43
CA PHE A 264 3.75 5.30 0.83
C PHE A 264 3.43 5.31 2.33
N GLU A 265 3.90 6.32 3.04
CA GLU A 265 3.33 6.67 4.34
C GLU A 265 1.89 7.14 4.14
N ALA A 266 0.99 6.52 4.89
CA ALA A 266 -0.45 6.67 4.75
C ALA A 266 -1.13 6.44 6.11
N ALA A 267 -0.56 7.00 7.17
CA ALA A 267 -0.99 6.83 8.55
C ALA A 267 -2.31 7.56 8.90
N GLU A 268 -3.14 7.86 7.90
CA GLU A 268 -4.47 8.46 8.05
C GLU A 268 -5.48 7.76 7.11
N PRO A 269 -6.74 7.52 7.54
CA PRO A 269 -7.70 6.76 6.75
C PRO A 269 -8.02 7.30 5.37
N GLU A 270 -8.05 8.62 5.22
CA GLU A 270 -8.29 9.25 3.93
C GLU A 270 -7.10 9.04 2.97
N VAL A 271 -5.87 9.05 3.50
CA VAL A 271 -4.64 8.90 2.72
C VAL A 271 -4.49 7.48 2.20
N PHE A 272 -4.60 6.45 3.06
CA PHE A 272 -4.54 5.08 2.53
C PHE A 272 -5.72 4.77 1.60
N SER A 273 -6.91 5.36 1.84
CA SER A 273 -8.05 5.19 0.95
C SER A 273 -7.77 5.74 -0.44
N TYR A 274 -7.12 6.90 -0.52
CA TYR A 274 -6.68 7.49 -1.78
C TYR A 274 -5.69 6.60 -2.53
N HIS A 275 -4.68 6.04 -1.84
CA HIS A 275 -3.75 5.10 -2.47
C HIS A 275 -4.45 3.84 -3.00
N ILE A 276 -5.39 3.27 -2.25
CA ILE A 276 -6.15 2.10 -2.73
C ILE A 276 -7.02 2.45 -3.95
N GLN A 277 -7.61 3.64 -4.00
CA GLN A 277 -8.40 4.09 -5.16
C GLN A 277 -7.56 4.26 -6.43
N ASN A 278 -6.32 4.72 -6.31
CA ASN A 278 -5.48 5.08 -7.47
C ASN A 278 -4.49 3.99 -7.88
N THR A 279 -4.05 3.16 -6.94
CA THR A 279 -3.03 2.10 -7.16
C THR A 279 -3.62 0.70 -7.00
N GLY A 280 -4.84 0.58 -6.48
CA GLY A 280 -5.54 -0.68 -6.26
C GLY A 280 -5.27 -1.33 -4.91
N ALA A 281 -5.91 -2.48 -4.67
CA ALA A 281 -5.86 -3.20 -3.40
C ALA A 281 -4.46 -3.70 -2.99
N THR A 282 -3.46 -3.58 -3.87
CA THR A 282 -2.09 -4.07 -3.70
C THR A 282 -1.05 -2.95 -3.55
N ALA A 283 -1.45 -1.70 -3.27
CA ALA A 283 -0.51 -0.63 -2.90
C ALA A 283 0.31 -1.04 -1.66
N ASN A 284 1.59 -0.71 -1.57
CA ASN A 284 2.36 -0.93 -0.33
C ASN A 284 2.24 0.30 0.55
N LEU A 285 1.82 0.12 1.80
CA LEU A 285 1.45 1.22 2.68
C LEU A 285 2.06 1.06 4.07
N PHE A 286 2.51 2.17 4.63
CA PHE A 286 2.83 2.32 6.05
C PHE A 286 1.68 3.04 6.74
N ILE A 287 1.08 2.42 7.75
CA ILE A 287 -0.11 2.93 8.47
C ILE A 287 0.10 2.92 9.99
N ASP A 288 -0.79 3.56 10.74
CA ASP A 288 -0.81 3.38 12.19
C ASP A 288 -1.31 1.97 12.59
N HIS A 289 -0.79 1.42 13.69
CA HIS A 289 -1.19 0.08 14.16
C HIS A 289 -2.69 -0.02 14.46
N SER A 290 -3.37 1.08 14.81
CA SER A 290 -4.80 1.09 15.07
C SER A 290 -5.67 0.97 13.80
N GLN A 291 -5.07 1.15 12.61
CA GLN A 291 -5.79 1.26 11.34
C GLN A 291 -5.86 -0.04 10.52
N ILE A 292 -5.25 -1.13 11.02
CA ILE A 292 -5.11 -2.41 10.30
C ILE A 292 -6.45 -2.94 9.78
N VAL A 293 -7.46 -2.99 10.65
CA VAL A 293 -8.77 -3.56 10.30
C VAL A 293 -9.45 -2.75 9.20
N GLN A 294 -9.34 -1.42 9.26
CA GLN A 294 -9.94 -0.53 8.26
C GLN A 294 -9.28 -0.72 6.89
N LEU A 295 -7.95 -0.77 6.83
CA LEU A 295 -7.22 -1.01 5.59
C LEU A 295 -7.50 -2.43 5.05
N ALA A 296 -7.52 -3.45 5.92
CA ALA A 296 -7.82 -4.83 5.54
C ALA A 296 -9.21 -4.95 4.90
N CYS A 297 -10.25 -4.38 5.53
CA CYS A 297 -11.60 -4.34 4.99
C CYS A 297 -11.65 -3.66 3.62
N LEU A 298 -10.92 -2.55 3.45
CA LEU A 298 -10.85 -1.82 2.20
C LEU A 298 -10.18 -2.64 1.09
N ARG A 299 -8.99 -3.19 1.34
CA ARG A 299 -8.27 -4.05 0.37
C ARG A 299 -9.09 -5.26 -0.04
N ARG A 300 -9.76 -5.91 0.91
CA ARG A 300 -10.61 -7.09 0.69
C ARG A 300 -11.93 -6.76 0.00
N GLY A 301 -12.27 -5.47 -0.16
CA GLY A 301 -13.53 -5.01 -0.75
C GLY A 301 -14.75 -5.31 0.14
N ILE A 302 -14.55 -5.46 1.45
CA ILE A 302 -15.59 -5.81 2.44
C ILE A 302 -16.33 -4.55 2.88
N TRP A 303 -15.59 -3.49 3.21
CA TRP A 303 -16.13 -2.24 3.71
C TRP A 303 -15.31 -1.04 3.25
N GLY A 304 -15.90 0.14 3.32
CA GLY A 304 -15.29 1.40 2.94
C GLY A 304 -16.20 2.57 3.29
N THR A 305 -15.73 3.79 3.04
CA THR A 305 -16.58 4.99 3.16
C THR A 305 -17.55 5.05 1.96
N GLY A 306 -18.43 6.05 1.93
CA GLY A 306 -19.28 6.29 0.76
C GLY A 306 -18.50 6.47 -0.55
N GLY A 307 -17.21 6.82 -0.47
CA GLY A 307 -16.28 6.93 -1.60
C GLY A 307 -15.74 5.59 -2.11
N THR A 308 -15.66 4.55 -1.26
CA THR A 308 -14.96 3.30 -1.57
C THR A 308 -15.79 2.02 -1.46
N PHE A 309 -16.94 2.07 -0.78
CA PHE A 309 -17.82 0.91 -0.60
C PHE A 309 -18.24 0.31 -1.96
N GLY A 310 -17.96 -0.98 -2.16
CA GLY A 310 -18.28 -1.70 -3.40
C GLY A 310 -17.46 -1.31 -4.64
N ARG A 311 -16.39 -0.50 -4.49
CA ARG A 311 -15.61 0.03 -5.62
C ARG A 311 -14.17 -0.50 -5.71
N VAL A 312 -13.68 -1.18 -4.67
CA VAL A 312 -12.34 -1.80 -4.70
C VAL A 312 -12.46 -3.23 -5.20
N VAL A 313 -11.97 -3.49 -6.42
CA VAL A 313 -12.05 -4.80 -7.08
C VAL A 313 -10.69 -5.19 -7.66
N THR A 314 -10.44 -6.50 -7.69
CA THR A 314 -9.25 -7.10 -8.32
C THR A 314 -9.68 -8.18 -9.31
N VAL A 315 -8.98 -8.33 -10.43
CA VAL A 315 -9.32 -9.31 -11.47
C VAL A 315 -8.49 -10.60 -11.46
N GLY A 316 -7.53 -10.70 -10.54
CA GLY A 316 -6.53 -11.77 -10.51
C GLY A 316 -5.22 -11.29 -11.10
#